data_AF-A0A4W5KW09-F1
#
_entry.id   AF-A0A4W5KW09-F1
#
_cell.length_a   1.000
_cell.length_b   1.000
_cell.length_c   1.000
_cell.angle_alpha   90.00
_cell.angle_beta   90.00
_cell.angle_gamma   90.00
#
_symmetry.space_group_name_H-M   'P 1'
#
loop_
_entity.id
_entity.type
_entity.pdbx_description
1 polymer ?
#
loop_
_entity_poly.entity_id
_entity_poly.type
_entity_poly.pdbx_seq_one_letter_code
_entity_poly.pdbx_strand_id
1 'polypeptide(L)'
;YWPNSVTTRLPAGYLPPYKQWKEGSTKSEMYYPGDTIVHTVGEATSVQWSAGTWMVEYGRGFIPSTLGFALADTLFSTQDFLTMFYTVRVYAKGMLLEANTLLTEAGVF
;
A
#
# COMPACT_ATOMS: atom_id res chain seq x y z
N TYR A 1 3.11 4.69 8.71
CA TYR A 1 2.17 3.78 9.43
C TYR A 1 2.95 2.77 10.27
N TRP A 2 2.30 1.86 11.03
CA TRP A 2 2.97 0.88 11.91
C TRP A 2 3.60 -0.36 11.23
N PRO A 3 3.36 -0.66 9.94
CA PRO A 3 4.26 -1.50 9.15
C PRO A 3 5.29 -0.70 8.34
N ASN A 4 6.34 -1.37 7.90
CA ASN A 4 7.18 -0.88 6.79
C ASN A 4 6.47 -1.20 5.48
N SER A 5 6.66 -0.38 4.46
CA SER A 5 6.28 -0.72 3.09
C SER A 5 7.42 -0.50 2.12
N VAL A 6 7.41 -1.29 1.06
CA VAL A 6 8.36 -1.24 -0.04
C VAL A 6 7.56 -1.24 -1.32
N THR A 7 7.79 -0.24 -2.16
CA THR A 7 7.04 -0.02 -3.39
C THR A 7 7.99 -0.01 -4.58
N THR A 8 7.80 -0.92 -5.53
CA THR A 8 8.62 -0.98 -6.76
C THR A 8 7.77 -0.54 -7.94
N ARG A 9 8.27 0.44 -8.71
CA ARG A 9 7.54 0.98 -9.85
C ARG A 9 7.64 0.07 -11.08
N LEU A 10 6.51 -0.20 -11.73
CA LEU A 10 6.45 -1.02 -12.94
C LEU A 10 6.68 -0.17 -14.21
N PRO A 11 7.23 -0.77 -15.30
CA PRO A 11 7.34 -0.10 -16.58
C PRO A 11 5.95 0.14 -17.20
N ALA A 12 5.62 1.39 -17.45
CA ALA A 12 4.45 1.78 -18.22
C ALA A 12 4.83 2.97 -19.11
N GLY A 13 5.53 2.72 -20.22
CA GLY A 13 5.95 3.76 -21.18
C GLY A 13 6.78 4.91 -20.58
N TYR A 14 6.97 5.99 -21.35
CA TYR A 14 7.55 7.25 -20.89
C TYR A 14 6.53 8.01 -20.04
N LEU A 15 6.34 7.60 -18.79
CA LEU A 15 5.45 8.28 -17.87
C LEU A 15 6.21 9.06 -16.80
N PRO A 16 5.66 10.20 -16.34
CA PRO A 16 6.37 11.12 -15.45
C PRO A 16 6.69 10.45 -14.08
N PRO A 17 7.66 11.00 -13.32
CA PRO A 17 8.17 10.34 -12.12
C PRO A 17 7.15 10.30 -10.98
N TYR A 18 7.30 9.32 -10.09
CA TYR A 18 6.74 9.38 -8.74
C TYR A 18 7.56 10.39 -7.93
N LYS A 19 6.89 11.28 -7.20
CA LYS A 19 7.57 12.27 -6.35
C LYS A 19 7.28 12.01 -4.89
N GLN A 20 8.33 12.02 -4.07
CA GLN A 20 8.23 11.94 -2.62
C GLN A 20 8.87 13.17 -2.00
N TRP A 21 8.18 13.79 -1.05
CA TRP A 21 8.69 14.89 -0.25
C TRP A 21 8.65 14.48 1.23
N LYS A 22 9.83 14.32 1.82
CA LYS A 22 9.98 13.89 3.21
C LYS A 22 9.69 15.03 4.19
N GLU A 23 9.09 14.68 5.33
CA GLU A 23 8.92 15.60 6.44
C GLU A 23 10.27 16.22 6.86
N GLY A 24 10.26 17.51 7.20
CA GLY A 24 11.46 18.26 7.58
C GLY A 24 12.38 18.67 6.41
N SER A 25 12.07 18.28 5.16
CA SER A 25 12.78 18.70 3.95
C SER A 25 12.08 19.87 3.25
N THR A 26 12.78 20.56 2.35
CA THR A 26 12.21 21.50 1.35
C THR A 26 12.39 21.02 -0.09
N LYS A 27 12.85 19.77 -0.27
CA LYS A 27 13.16 19.16 -1.57
C LYS A 27 12.38 17.86 -1.75
N SER A 28 11.95 17.61 -2.99
CA SER A 28 11.32 16.36 -3.41
C SER A 28 12.28 15.48 -4.20
N GLU A 29 12.21 14.18 -3.97
CA GLU A 29 12.92 13.15 -4.73
C GLU A 29 12.01 12.61 -5.85
N MET A 30 12.62 12.19 -6.97
CA MET A 30 11.92 11.64 -8.12
C MET A 30 12.35 10.19 -8.36
N TYR A 31 11.37 9.31 -8.55
CA TYR A 31 11.56 7.88 -8.76
C TYR A 31 10.99 7.43 -10.12
N TYR A 32 11.77 6.62 -10.83
CA TYR A 32 11.55 6.14 -12.19
C TYR A 32 11.16 4.65 -12.21
N PRO A 33 10.69 4.11 -13.36
CA PRO A 33 10.34 2.70 -13.44
C PRO A 33 11.55 1.80 -13.10
N GLY A 34 11.33 0.78 -12.27
CA GLY A 34 12.40 -0.07 -11.71
C GLY A 34 12.91 0.39 -10.36
N ASP A 35 12.74 1.66 -9.99
CA ASP A 35 13.14 2.15 -8.68
C ASP A 35 12.23 1.58 -7.58
N THR A 36 12.83 1.38 -6.41
CA THR A 36 12.15 0.88 -5.22
C THR A 36 12.21 1.93 -4.12
N ILE A 37 11.03 2.29 -3.60
CA ILE A 37 10.85 3.25 -2.52
C ILE A 37 10.61 2.47 -1.24
N VAL A 38 11.35 2.79 -0.18
CA VAL A 38 11.16 2.21 1.15
C VAL A 38 10.52 3.27 2.05
N HIS A 39 9.36 2.97 2.61
CA HIS A 39 8.67 3.83 3.57
C HIS A 39 8.70 3.17 4.94
N THR A 40 9.40 3.80 5.87
CA THR A 40 9.67 3.19 7.18
C THR A 40 8.52 3.42 8.17
N VAL A 41 8.47 2.58 9.21
CA VAL A 41 7.51 2.74 10.31
C VAL A 41 7.62 4.16 10.89
N GLY A 42 6.47 4.82 11.02
CA GLY A 42 6.38 6.17 11.59
C GLY A 42 6.78 7.32 10.65
N GLU A 43 7.34 7.04 9.48
CA GLU A 43 7.68 8.08 8.50
C GLU A 43 6.40 8.68 7.89
N ALA A 44 6.42 9.98 7.63
CA ALA A 44 5.37 10.70 6.92
C ALA A 44 5.98 11.47 5.74
N THR A 45 5.39 11.29 4.55
CA THR A 45 5.86 11.96 3.33
C THR A 45 4.68 12.42 2.51
N SER A 46 4.79 13.59 1.88
CA SER A 46 3.87 13.99 0.81
C SER A 46 4.25 13.23 -0.45
N VAL A 47 3.24 12.74 -1.17
CA VAL A 47 3.42 11.85 -2.31
C VAL A 47 2.62 12.37 -3.50
N GLN A 48 3.20 12.25 -4.69
CA GLN A 48 2.53 12.60 -5.94
C GLN A 48 2.79 11.51 -6.97
N TRP A 49 1.69 10.91 -7.44
CA TRP A 49 1.71 10.01 -8.59
C TRP A 49 1.25 10.75 -9.84
N SER A 50 2.02 10.61 -10.91
CA SER A 50 1.63 11.13 -12.21
C SER A 50 0.68 10.15 -12.91
N ALA A 51 -0.10 10.64 -13.88
CA ALA A 51 -1.06 9.80 -14.61
C ALA A 51 -0.39 8.55 -15.22
N GLY A 52 -1.06 7.40 -15.09
CA GLY A 52 -0.57 6.10 -15.57
C GLY A 52 0.56 5.47 -14.74
N THR A 53 0.81 5.94 -13.52
CA THR A 53 1.78 5.29 -12.62
C THR A 53 1.24 3.96 -12.08
N TRP A 54 2.01 2.89 -12.23
CA TRP A 54 1.73 1.56 -11.66
C TRP A 54 2.90 1.10 -10.79
N MET A 55 2.59 0.38 -9.71
CA MET A 55 3.57 -0.12 -8.77
C MET A 55 3.10 -1.43 -8.15
N VAL A 56 4.06 -2.23 -7.69
CA VAL A 56 3.82 -3.31 -6.72
C VAL A 56 4.22 -2.82 -5.35
N GLU A 57 3.45 -3.19 -4.33
CA GLU A 57 3.70 -2.80 -2.95
C GLU A 57 3.75 -4.02 -2.04
N TYR A 58 4.77 -4.07 -1.19
CA TYR A 58 4.97 -5.07 -0.16
C TYR A 58 4.94 -4.41 1.21
N GLY A 59 4.06 -4.88 2.10
CA GLY A 59 3.94 -4.38 3.48
C GLY A 59 4.36 -5.44 4.51
N ARG A 60 5.09 -5.02 5.55
CA ARG A 60 5.48 -5.89 6.68
C ARG A 60 5.29 -5.20 8.03
N GLY A 61 4.49 -5.81 8.90
CA GLY A 61 4.22 -5.34 10.26
C GLY A 61 2.78 -5.58 10.66
N PHE A 62 2.22 -4.76 11.53
CA PHE A 62 0.82 -4.87 11.95
C PHE A 62 -0.14 -4.28 10.90
N ILE A 63 -0.40 -5.04 9.84
CA ILE A 63 -1.21 -4.63 8.67
C ILE A 63 -2.61 -4.11 9.03
N PRO A 64 -3.38 -4.67 10.00
CA PRO A 64 -4.70 -4.14 10.33
C PRO A 64 -4.69 -2.64 10.69
N SER A 65 -3.60 -2.13 11.26
CA SER A 65 -3.50 -0.69 11.59
C SER A 65 -3.45 0.24 10.38
N THR A 66 -3.03 -0.24 9.20
CA THR A 66 -3.03 0.57 7.97
C THR A 66 -4.41 0.72 7.37
N LEU A 67 -5.32 -0.23 7.62
CA LEU A 67 -6.69 -0.19 7.09
C LEU A 67 -7.46 1.04 7.57
N GLY A 68 -7.25 1.46 8.82
CA GLY A 68 -7.85 2.68 9.36
C GLY A 68 -7.44 3.93 8.58
N PHE A 69 -6.16 4.01 8.18
CA PHE A 69 -5.67 5.07 7.30
C PHE A 69 -6.22 4.92 5.88
N ALA A 70 -6.16 3.73 5.30
CA ALA A 70 -6.56 3.47 3.91
C ALA A 70 -8.06 3.71 3.65
N LEU A 71 -8.91 3.57 4.68
CA LEU A 71 -10.37 3.75 4.56
C LEU A 71 -10.87 5.10 5.07
N ALA A 72 -10.00 5.97 5.61
CA ALA A 72 -10.41 7.24 6.20
C ALA A 72 -11.14 8.14 5.19
N ASP A 73 -10.57 8.35 4.01
CA ASP A 73 -11.20 9.13 2.95
C ASP A 73 -12.45 8.43 2.38
N THR A 74 -12.47 7.10 2.34
CA THR A 74 -13.67 6.36 1.93
C THR A 74 -14.84 6.62 2.88
N LEU A 75 -14.58 6.71 4.19
CA LEU A 75 -15.60 6.89 5.20
C LEU A 75 -16.04 8.37 5.34
N PHE A 76 -15.08 9.29 5.41
CA PHE A 76 -15.34 10.69 5.75
C PHE A 76 -15.37 11.65 4.55
N SER A 77 -14.90 11.22 3.38
CA SER A 77 -14.89 12.04 2.15
C SER A 77 -15.86 11.50 1.10
N THR A 78 -15.60 10.31 0.53
CA THR A 78 -16.37 9.80 -0.61
C THR A 78 -17.67 9.10 -0.21
N GLN A 79 -17.76 8.57 1.01
CA GLN A 79 -18.89 7.78 1.51
C GLN A 79 -19.21 6.56 0.63
N ASP A 80 -18.20 6.01 -0.07
CA ASP A 80 -18.36 4.83 -0.92
C ASP A 80 -18.26 3.54 -0.10
N PHE A 81 -19.38 3.20 0.55
CA PHE A 81 -19.49 2.00 1.38
C PHE A 81 -19.37 0.69 0.57
N LEU A 82 -19.65 0.72 -0.73
CA LEU A 82 -19.52 -0.46 -1.59
C LEU A 82 -18.05 -0.79 -1.82
N THR A 83 -17.22 0.23 -2.12
CA THR A 83 -15.77 0.08 -2.20
C THR A 83 -15.18 -0.36 -0.86
N MET A 84 -15.64 0.22 0.25
CA MET A 84 -15.23 -0.22 1.59
C MET A 84 -15.51 -1.72 1.82
N PHE A 85 -16.71 -2.19 1.48
CA PHE A 85 -17.07 -3.61 1.56
C PHE A 85 -16.14 -4.49 0.70
N TYR A 86 -15.86 -4.09 -0.54
CA TYR A 86 -14.96 -4.85 -1.42
C TYR A 86 -13.54 -4.93 -0.85
N THR A 87 -13.02 -3.84 -0.30
CA THR A 87 -11.69 -3.82 0.34
C THR A 87 -11.62 -4.79 1.52
N VAL A 88 -12.59 -4.72 2.44
CA VAL A 88 -12.65 -5.64 3.60
C VAL A 88 -12.83 -7.10 3.16
N ARG A 89 -13.65 -7.34 2.13
CA ARG A 89 -13.87 -8.68 1.57
C ARG A 89 -12.58 -9.28 0.99
N VAL A 90 -11.80 -8.50 0.26
CA VAL A 90 -10.50 -8.97 -0.29
C VAL A 90 -9.53 -9.28 0.84
N TYR A 91 -9.46 -8.44 1.87
CA TYR A 91 -8.63 -8.69 3.05
C TYR A 91 -9.02 -10.01 3.75
N ALA A 92 -10.32 -10.25 3.96
CA ALA A 92 -10.82 -11.49 4.55
C ALA A 92 -10.50 -12.73 3.70
N LYS A 93 -10.61 -12.64 2.37
CA LYS A 93 -10.19 -13.72 1.46
C LYS A 93 -8.70 -14.04 1.60
N GLY A 94 -7.85 -13.02 1.73
CA GLY A 94 -6.43 -13.20 2.01
C GLY A 94 -6.18 -13.92 3.32
N MET A 95 -6.82 -13.50 4.41
CA MET A 95 -6.70 -14.18 5.71
C MET A 95 -7.14 -15.65 5.66
N LEU A 96 -8.25 -15.94 4.96
CA LEU A 96 -8.72 -17.31 4.79
C LEU A 96 -7.75 -18.15 3.97
N LEU A 97 -7.14 -17.59 2.92
CA LEU A 97 -6.11 -18.27 2.15
C LEU A 97 -4.92 -18.65 3.04
N GLU A 98 -4.36 -17.69 3.78
CA GLU A 98 -3.22 -17.94 4.68
C GLU A 98 -3.56 -18.95 5.78
N ALA A 99 -4.75 -18.85 6.39
CA ALA A 99 -5.20 -19.77 7.42
C ALA A 99 -5.38 -21.20 6.88
N ASN A 100 -5.97 -21.35 5.69
CA ASN A 100 -6.13 -22.65 5.05
C ASN A 100 -4.77 -23.28 4.71
N THR A 101 -3.83 -22.49 4.16
CA THR A 101 -2.47 -22.95 3.88
C THR A 101 -1.80 -23.45 5.16
N LEU A 102 -1.86 -22.68 6.24
CA LEU A 102 -1.30 -23.06 7.54
C LEU A 102 -1.92 -24.35 8.11
N LEU A 103 -3.24 -24.51 8.01
CA LEU A 103 -3.91 -25.72 8.49
C LEU A 103 -3.59 -26.96 7.64
N THR A 104 -3.43 -26.77 6.33
CA THR A 104 -3.00 -27.84 5.40
C THR A 104 -1.57 -28.27 5.70
N GLU A 105 -0.65 -27.32 5.92
CA GLU A 105 0.73 -27.61 6.30
C GLU A 105 0.83 -28.29 7.67
N ALA A 106 -0.11 -28.00 8.59
CA ALA A 106 -0.22 -28.64 9.89
C ALA A 106 -0.89 -30.04 9.86
N GLY A 107 -1.38 -30.50 8.70
CA GLY A 107 -2.02 -31.81 8.54
C GLY A 107 -3.39 -31.94 9.21
N VAL A 108 -4.09 -30.82 9.43
CA VAL A 108 -5.44 -30.81 10.03
C VAL A 108 -6.49 -31.32 9.03
N PHE A 109 -6.26 -31.11 7.73
CA PHE A 109 -7.07 -31.60 6.62
C PHE A 109 -6.18 -31.99 5.44
#